data_AF-A0A2N5KUH7-F1
#
_entry.id   AF-A0A2N5KUH7-F1
#
_cell.length_a   1.000
_cell.length_b   1.000
_cell.length_c   1.000
_cell.angle_alpha   90.00
_cell.angle_beta   90.00
_cell.angle_gamma   90.00
#
_symmetry.space_group_name_H-M   'P 1'
#
loop_
_entity.id
_entity.type
_entity.pdbx_description
1 polymer ?
#
loop_
_entity_poly.entity_id
_entity_poly.type
_entity_poly.pdbx_seq_one_letter_code
_entity_poly.pdbx_strand_id
1 'polypeptide(L)'
;MRLAGFAALASGVVSAMGDLLRLGVDVENPQTASTVGYALVFSLYLVGTALLLLGVVGLYASQSEAAGVLGLVGFVAAFSGTVLLAGALWFELFVTPPLAAEAPGLAESELGLVGFVLVFVLGALGWLLFGVATLRAGVYPRWAAVLLMVGAVLAYVPVPLSGIVFSVAVAWMGFVLFAGRARATEQPAPRVS
;
A
#
# COMPACT_ATOMS: atom_id res chain seq x y z
N MET A 1 4.27 -12.09 -14.52
CA MET A 1 4.67 -12.35 -13.12
C MET A 1 5.87 -11.52 -12.68
N ARG A 2 7.05 -11.62 -13.32
CA ARG A 2 8.24 -10.83 -12.93
C ARG A 2 8.00 -9.31 -12.91
N LEU A 3 7.40 -8.74 -13.96
CA LEU A 3 7.13 -7.29 -14.03
C LEU A 3 6.22 -6.81 -12.88
N ALA A 4 5.19 -7.58 -12.53
CA ALA A 4 4.30 -7.24 -11.42
C ALA A 4 5.00 -7.39 -10.05
N GLY A 5 5.87 -8.40 -9.89
CA GLY A 5 6.74 -8.50 -8.71
C GLY A 5 7.68 -7.30 -8.58
N PHE A 6 8.27 -6.84 -9.69
CA PHE A 6 9.07 -5.62 -9.71
C PHE A 6 8.23 -4.38 -9.38
N ALA A 7 7.02 -4.25 -9.91
CA ALA A 7 6.11 -3.15 -9.59
C ALA A 7 5.76 -3.10 -8.10
N ALA A 8 5.45 -4.25 -7.48
CA ALA A 8 5.24 -4.32 -6.02
C ALA A 8 6.52 -3.97 -5.24
N LEU A 9 7.68 -4.47 -5.66
CA LEU A 9 8.95 -4.13 -5.03
C LEU A 9 9.22 -2.62 -5.08
N ALA A 10 9.14 -2.03 -6.27
CA ALA A 10 9.36 -0.62 -6.50
C ALA A 10 8.33 0.24 -5.74
N SER A 11 7.06 -0.19 -5.70
CA SER A 11 6.01 0.45 -4.92
C SER A 11 6.39 0.58 -3.45
N GLY A 12 6.80 -0.52 -2.80
CA GLY A 12 7.19 -0.50 -1.40
C GLY A 12 8.43 0.36 -1.14
N VAL A 13 9.44 0.30 -2.02
CA VAL A 13 10.66 1.13 -1.89
C VAL A 13 10.34 2.63 -2.02
N VAL A 14 9.61 3.01 -3.07
CA VAL A 14 9.26 4.42 -3.33
C VAL A 14 8.36 4.97 -2.22
N SER A 15 7.40 4.18 -1.73
CA SER A 15 6.52 4.60 -0.63
C SER A 15 7.30 4.75 0.68
N ALA A 16 8.23 3.84 0.99
CA ALA A 16 9.11 3.98 2.15
C ALA A 16 10.01 5.23 2.08
N MET A 17 10.47 5.61 0.88
CA MET A 17 11.18 6.89 0.69
C MET A 17 10.28 8.09 1.01
N GLY A 18 8.99 8.03 0.61
CA GLY A 18 7.98 9.03 0.98
C GLY A 18 7.80 9.13 2.50
N ASP A 19 7.70 7.99 3.19
CA ASP A 19 7.58 7.92 4.65
C ASP A 19 8.78 8.56 5.36
N LEU A 20 10.00 8.30 4.88
CA LEU A 20 11.21 8.89 5.43
C LEU A 20 11.28 10.39 5.18
N LEU A 21 10.89 10.86 3.99
CA LEU A 21 10.88 12.28 3.66
C LEU A 21 9.84 13.05 4.48
N ARG A 22 8.69 12.44 4.77
CA ARG A 22 7.64 13.00 5.62
C ARG A 22 8.11 13.31 7.05
N LEU A 23 9.18 12.69 7.56
CA LEU A 23 9.77 13.08 8.85
C LEU A 23 10.31 14.51 8.88
N GLY A 24 10.73 15.03 7.72
CA GLY A 24 11.24 16.39 7.58
C GLY A 24 10.20 17.39 7.04
N VAL A 25 8.98 16.95 6.75
CA VAL A 25 7.92 17.75 6.13
C VAL A 25 6.63 17.56 6.92
N ASP A 26 6.18 18.60 7.60
CA ASP A 26 4.91 18.60 8.32
C ASP A 26 3.73 18.75 7.34
N VAL A 27 3.33 17.63 6.73
CA VAL A 27 2.24 17.60 5.74
C VAL A 27 0.85 17.85 6.33
N GLU A 28 0.72 17.86 7.66
CA GLU A 28 -0.54 18.16 8.35
C GLU A 28 -0.71 19.68 8.55
N ASN A 29 0.39 20.43 8.55
CA ASN A 29 0.35 21.88 8.55
C ASN A 29 0.00 22.43 7.16
N PRO A 30 -1.15 23.12 6.98
CA PRO A 30 -1.57 23.65 5.69
C PRO A 30 -0.57 24.62 5.05
N GLN A 31 0.29 25.27 5.85
CA GLN A 31 1.32 26.18 5.34
C GLN A 31 2.41 25.46 4.54
N THR A 32 2.59 24.15 4.71
CA THR A 32 3.60 23.38 3.98
C THR A 32 3.11 22.95 2.60
N ALA A 33 1.81 23.04 2.29
CA ALA A 33 1.21 22.56 1.05
C ALA A 33 1.84 23.17 -0.21
N SER A 34 2.37 24.40 -0.14
CA SER A 34 3.03 25.10 -1.25
C SER A 34 4.53 24.82 -1.36
N THR A 35 5.10 23.98 -0.48
CA THR A 35 6.54 23.70 -0.45
C THR A 35 6.94 22.58 -1.41
N VAL A 36 8.20 22.63 -1.87
CA VAL A 36 8.79 21.54 -2.69
C VAL A 36 8.81 20.22 -1.92
N GLY A 37 9.05 20.25 -0.61
CA GLY A 37 9.06 19.06 0.25
C GLY A 37 7.71 18.35 0.25
N TYR A 38 6.62 19.09 0.41
CA TYR A 38 5.25 18.56 0.34
C TYR A 38 4.98 17.92 -1.03
N ALA A 39 5.27 18.63 -2.12
CA ALA A 39 5.08 18.11 -3.47
C ALA A 39 5.87 16.81 -3.73
N LEU A 40 7.11 16.71 -3.23
CA LEU A 40 7.93 15.50 -3.36
C LEU A 40 7.35 14.32 -2.57
N VAL A 41 6.90 14.54 -1.32
CA VAL A 41 6.27 13.51 -0.49
C VAL A 41 5.05 12.91 -1.20
N PHE A 42 4.11 13.74 -1.64
CA PHE A 42 2.89 13.26 -2.30
C PHE A 42 3.16 12.68 -3.69
N SER A 43 4.17 13.16 -4.42
CA SER A 43 4.61 12.55 -5.69
C SER A 43 5.13 11.13 -5.49
N LEU A 44 5.96 10.91 -4.46
CA LEU A 44 6.48 9.58 -4.12
C LEU A 44 5.32 8.65 -3.75
N TYR A 45 4.39 9.09 -2.90
CA TYR A 45 3.23 8.27 -2.56
C TYR A 45 2.33 7.98 -3.76
N LEU A 46 2.09 8.95 -4.64
CA LEU A 46 1.26 8.75 -5.83
C LEU A 46 1.90 7.73 -6.79
N VAL A 47 3.21 7.86 -7.07
CA VAL A 47 3.96 6.90 -7.89
C VAL A 47 4.00 5.52 -7.23
N GLY A 48 4.28 5.47 -5.93
CA GLY A 48 4.29 4.23 -5.15
C GLY A 48 2.94 3.51 -5.19
N THR A 49 1.84 4.25 -5.08
CA THR A 49 0.47 3.74 -5.13
C THR A 49 0.09 3.27 -6.54
N ALA A 50 0.48 3.98 -7.59
CA ALA A 50 0.28 3.54 -8.97
C ALA A 50 1.01 2.22 -9.27
N LEU A 51 2.26 2.09 -8.79
CA LEU A 51 3.02 0.85 -8.88
C LEU A 51 2.38 -0.28 -8.04
N LEU A 52 1.79 0.04 -6.89
CA LEU A 52 1.09 -0.92 -6.04
C LEU A 52 -0.09 -1.54 -6.77
N LEU A 53 -0.88 -0.74 -7.49
CA LEU A 53 -2.03 -1.22 -8.28
C LEU A 53 -1.60 -2.25 -9.32
N LEU A 54 -0.45 -2.04 -9.98
CA LEU A 54 0.11 -3.02 -10.91
C LEU A 54 0.67 -4.25 -10.17
N GLY A 55 1.31 -4.03 -9.02
CA GLY A 55 1.92 -5.08 -8.22
C GLY A 55 0.90 -6.04 -7.62
N VAL A 56 -0.18 -5.51 -7.02
CA VAL A 56 -1.19 -6.29 -6.30
C VAL A 56 -1.94 -7.26 -7.22
N VAL A 57 -2.14 -6.88 -8.50
CA VAL A 57 -2.70 -7.79 -9.52
C VAL A 57 -1.80 -9.01 -9.70
N GLY A 58 -0.48 -8.82 -9.75
CA GLY A 58 0.48 -9.93 -9.86
C GLY A 58 0.60 -10.76 -8.59
N LEU A 59 0.59 -10.11 -7.42
CA LEU A 59 0.57 -10.79 -6.12
C LEU A 59 -0.65 -11.71 -6.03
N TYR A 60 -1.84 -11.19 -6.31
CA TYR A 60 -3.07 -11.98 -6.33
C TYR A 60 -3.03 -13.11 -7.37
N ALA A 61 -2.66 -12.81 -8.61
CA ALA A 61 -2.64 -13.81 -9.68
C ALA A 61 -1.76 -15.03 -9.32
N SER A 62 -0.62 -14.81 -8.66
CA SER A 62 0.30 -15.88 -8.25
C SER A 62 -0.22 -16.79 -7.14
N GLN A 63 -1.19 -16.33 -6.35
CA GLN A 63 -1.79 -17.09 -5.25
C GLN A 63 -3.28 -17.38 -5.45
N SER A 64 -3.85 -17.00 -6.59
CA SER A 64 -5.30 -17.02 -6.84
C SER A 64 -5.95 -18.39 -6.65
N GLU A 65 -5.30 -19.45 -7.15
CA GLU A 65 -5.77 -20.84 -6.98
C GLU A 65 -5.79 -21.29 -5.51
N ALA A 66 -4.78 -20.91 -4.74
CA ALA A 66 -4.63 -21.31 -3.34
C ALA A 66 -5.42 -20.42 -2.36
N ALA A 67 -5.64 -19.15 -2.70
CA ALA A 67 -6.31 -18.18 -1.84
C ALA A 67 -7.84 -18.24 -1.93
N GLY A 68 -8.38 -18.83 -3.00
CA GLY A 68 -9.81 -19.04 -3.20
C GLY A 68 -10.65 -17.76 -3.12
N VAL A 69 -11.91 -17.90 -2.71
CA VAL A 69 -12.87 -16.78 -2.64
C VAL A 69 -12.43 -15.69 -1.66
N LEU A 70 -11.82 -16.08 -0.53
CA LEU A 70 -11.32 -15.11 0.44
C LEU A 70 -10.21 -14.24 -0.17
N GLY A 71 -9.31 -14.85 -0.96
CA GLY A 71 -8.29 -14.14 -1.71
C GLY A 71 -8.87 -13.15 -2.70
N LEU A 72 -9.91 -13.54 -3.44
CA LEU A 72 -10.58 -12.67 -4.39
C LEU A 72 -11.24 -11.47 -3.69
N VAL A 73 -12.00 -11.70 -2.62
CA VAL A 73 -12.67 -10.64 -1.86
C VAL A 73 -11.65 -9.67 -1.27
N GLY A 74 -10.59 -10.19 -0.64
CA GLY A 74 -9.50 -9.38 -0.10
C GLY A 74 -8.79 -8.57 -1.19
N PHE A 75 -8.52 -9.18 -2.34
CA PHE A 75 -7.91 -8.51 -3.48
C PHE A 75 -8.78 -7.37 -4.02
N VAL A 76 -10.07 -7.61 -4.27
CA VAL A 76 -10.98 -6.59 -4.81
C VAL A 76 -11.11 -5.43 -3.83
N ALA A 77 -11.25 -5.71 -2.54
CA ALA A 77 -11.31 -4.68 -1.51
C ALA A 77 -10.00 -3.87 -1.42
N ALA A 78 -8.85 -4.55 -1.35
CA ALA A 78 -7.53 -3.92 -1.30
C ALA A 78 -7.26 -3.05 -2.54
N PHE A 79 -7.53 -3.58 -3.74
CA PHE A 79 -7.38 -2.87 -5.00
C PHE A 79 -8.26 -1.63 -5.04
N SER A 80 -9.55 -1.76 -4.67
CA SER A 80 -10.47 -0.63 -4.65
C SER A 80 -10.05 0.45 -3.64
N GLY A 81 -9.62 0.05 -2.44
CA GLY A 81 -9.08 0.98 -1.44
C GLY A 81 -7.83 1.70 -1.94
N THR A 82 -6.93 1.00 -2.62
CA THR A 82 -5.73 1.58 -3.23
C THR A 82 -6.07 2.53 -4.39
N VAL A 83 -7.11 2.27 -5.18
CA VAL A 83 -7.60 3.21 -6.21
C VAL A 83 -8.11 4.50 -5.57
N LEU A 84 -8.90 4.39 -4.49
CA LEU A 84 -9.39 5.57 -3.77
C LEU A 84 -8.23 6.37 -3.14
N LEU A 85 -7.25 5.67 -2.56
CA LEU A 85 -6.04 6.29 -2.04
C LEU A 85 -5.27 7.05 -3.13
N ALA A 86 -5.15 6.49 -4.34
CA ALA A 86 -4.50 7.18 -5.46
C ALA A 86 -5.24 8.49 -5.81
N GLY A 87 -6.58 8.47 -5.78
CA GLY A 87 -7.40 9.68 -5.96
C GLY A 87 -7.15 10.73 -4.87
N ALA A 88 -7.08 10.31 -3.61
CA ALA A 88 -6.78 11.20 -2.49
C ALA A 88 -5.38 11.82 -2.61
N LEU A 89 -4.36 11.02 -2.93
CA LEU A 89 -2.98 11.50 -3.09
C LEU A 89 -2.83 12.45 -4.29
N TRP A 90 -3.57 12.21 -5.37
CA TRP A 90 -3.61 13.14 -6.51
C TRP A 90 -4.25 14.47 -6.11
N PHE A 91 -5.35 14.42 -5.34
CA PHE A 91 -6.00 15.62 -4.82
C PHE A 91 -5.04 16.41 -3.92
N GLU A 92 -4.34 15.74 -3.00
CA GLU A 92 -3.35 16.38 -2.13
C GLU A 92 -2.22 17.04 -2.93
N LEU A 93 -1.74 16.38 -3.99
CA LEU A 93 -0.62 16.90 -4.76
C LEU A 93 -0.99 18.11 -5.63
N PHE A 94 -2.19 18.11 -6.24
CA PHE A 94 -2.54 19.08 -7.28
C PHE A 94 -3.64 20.07 -6.89
N VAL A 95 -4.47 19.72 -5.92
CA VAL A 95 -5.67 20.47 -5.57
C VAL A 95 -5.54 21.13 -4.19
N THR A 96 -4.92 20.46 -3.21
CA THR A 96 -4.71 21.05 -1.87
C THR A 96 -3.88 22.35 -1.91
N PRO A 97 -2.75 22.46 -2.64
CA PRO A 97 -1.95 23.70 -2.64
C PRO A 97 -2.71 24.95 -3.13
N PRO A 98 -3.43 24.94 -4.27
CA PRO A 98 -4.24 26.09 -4.68
C PRO A 98 -5.45 26.33 -3.76
N LEU A 99 -6.10 25.27 -3.25
CA LEU A 99 -7.20 25.42 -2.30
C LEU A 99 -6.78 26.09 -0.99
N ALA A 100 -5.60 25.74 -0.47
CA ALA A 100 -5.05 26.34 0.75
C ALA A 100 -4.76 27.85 0.58
N ALA A 101 -4.43 28.29 -0.64
CA ALA A 101 -4.17 29.69 -0.94
C ALA A 101 -5.45 30.52 -1.07
N GLU A 102 -6.52 29.95 -1.65
CA GLU A 102 -7.72 30.71 -2.05
C GLU A 102 -8.91 30.55 -1.10
N ALA A 103 -9.08 29.37 -0.51
CA ALA A 103 -10.28 29.04 0.26
C ALA A 103 -9.99 28.03 1.39
N PRO A 104 -9.19 28.41 2.42
CA PRO A 104 -8.77 27.51 3.49
C PRO A 104 -9.93 26.93 4.32
N GLY A 105 -11.12 27.56 4.30
CA GLY A 105 -12.30 27.12 5.04
C GLY A 105 -13.09 25.96 4.40
N LEU A 106 -12.76 25.53 3.17
CA LEU A 106 -13.44 24.41 2.51
C LEU A 106 -12.90 23.02 2.89
N ALA A 107 -11.81 22.97 3.68
CA ALA A 107 -11.17 21.72 4.08
C ALA A 107 -12.06 20.85 4.99
N GLU A 108 -13.02 21.44 5.69
CA GLU A 108 -13.90 20.75 6.63
C GLU A 108 -15.29 20.53 6.02
N SER A 109 -15.43 19.50 5.19
CA SER A 109 -16.72 19.08 4.66
C SER A 109 -17.10 17.68 5.16
N GLU A 110 -18.40 17.47 5.43
CA GLU A 110 -18.92 16.15 5.82
C GLU A 110 -18.65 15.10 4.75
N LEU A 111 -18.65 15.49 3.47
CA LEU A 111 -18.30 14.62 2.35
C LEU A 111 -16.83 14.18 2.37
N GLY A 112 -15.93 15.06 2.82
CA GLY A 112 -14.51 14.73 3.01
C GLY A 112 -14.32 13.66 4.08
N LEU A 113 -15.06 13.74 5.19
CA LEU A 113 -15.03 12.72 6.24
C LEU A 113 -15.52 11.36 5.72
N VAL A 114 -16.61 11.32 4.94
CA VAL A 114 -17.10 10.09 4.31
C VAL A 114 -16.06 9.50 3.37
N GLY A 115 -15.41 10.32 2.55
CA GLY A 115 -14.33 9.89 1.67
C GLY A 115 -13.15 9.29 2.43
N PHE A 116 -12.74 9.94 3.52
CA PHE A 116 -11.67 9.44 4.40
C PHE A 116 -12.02 8.09 5.03
N VAL A 117 -13.23 7.95 5.58
CA VAL A 117 -13.72 6.69 6.15
C VAL A 117 -13.78 5.59 5.09
N LEU A 118 -14.18 5.91 3.86
CA LEU A 118 -14.25 4.93 2.78
C LEU A 118 -12.87 4.41 2.39
N VAL A 119 -11.88 5.29 2.28
CA VAL A 119 -10.47 4.93 2.05
C VAL A 119 -9.97 4.05 3.19
N PHE A 120 -10.24 4.42 4.44
CA PHE A 120 -9.87 3.64 5.62
C PHE A 120 -10.48 2.23 5.60
N VAL A 121 -11.80 2.13 5.43
CA VAL A 121 -12.51 0.86 5.48
C VAL A 121 -12.06 -0.04 4.34
N LEU A 122 -12.06 0.43 3.09
CA LEU A 122 -11.69 -0.41 1.94
C LEU A 122 -10.19 -0.72 1.91
N GLY A 123 -9.36 0.24 2.27
CA GLY A 123 -7.92 0.06 2.32
C GLY A 123 -7.50 -0.85 3.47
N ALA A 124 -7.75 -0.48 4.73
CA ALA A 124 -7.30 -1.25 5.89
C ALA A 124 -7.92 -2.67 5.90
N LEU A 125 -9.24 -2.77 5.73
CA LEU A 125 -9.93 -4.07 5.76
C LEU A 125 -9.56 -4.89 4.52
N GLY A 126 -9.49 -4.27 3.35
CA GLY A 126 -9.11 -4.96 2.13
C GLY A 126 -7.71 -5.56 2.21
N TRP A 127 -6.72 -4.77 2.63
CA TRP A 127 -5.35 -5.24 2.80
C TRP A 127 -5.19 -6.26 3.94
N LEU A 128 -5.96 -6.13 5.01
CA LEU A 128 -6.00 -7.13 6.08
C LEU A 128 -6.57 -8.46 5.59
N LEU A 129 -7.71 -8.43 4.89
CA LEU A 129 -8.32 -9.64 4.30
C LEU A 129 -7.39 -10.29 3.26
N PHE A 130 -6.76 -9.48 2.41
CA PHE A 130 -5.76 -9.95 1.45
C PHE A 130 -4.55 -10.57 2.16
N GLY A 131 -4.06 -10.00 3.25
CA GLY A 131 -3.00 -10.56 4.09
C GLY A 131 -3.40 -11.89 4.75
N VAL A 132 -4.62 -12.00 5.28
CA VAL A 132 -5.15 -13.26 5.83
C VAL A 132 -5.24 -14.34 4.75
N ALA A 133 -5.74 -13.99 3.56
CA ALA A 133 -5.80 -14.91 2.44
C ALA A 133 -4.41 -15.37 2.00
N THR A 134 -3.44 -14.44 1.96
CA THR A 134 -2.03 -14.71 1.64
C THR A 134 -1.41 -15.67 2.64
N LEU A 135 -1.66 -15.47 3.95
CA LEU A 135 -1.20 -16.37 5.00
C LEU A 135 -1.78 -17.78 4.87
N ARG A 136 -3.08 -17.88 4.52
CA ARG A 136 -3.76 -19.17 4.33
C ARG A 136 -3.28 -19.88 3.07
N ALA A 137 -3.00 -19.14 2.00
CA ALA A 137 -2.54 -19.69 0.73
C ALA A 137 -1.13 -20.30 0.81
N GLY A 138 -0.29 -19.85 1.75
CA GLY A 138 1.06 -20.40 1.96
C GLY A 138 2.08 -20.09 0.86
N VAL A 139 1.69 -19.36 -0.19
CA VAL A 139 2.54 -19.04 -1.37
C VAL A 139 3.65 -18.05 -1.03
N TYR A 140 3.43 -17.17 -0.07
CA TYR A 140 4.41 -16.16 0.36
C TYR A 140 4.95 -16.47 1.76
N PRO A 141 6.16 -15.96 2.11
CA PRO A 141 6.70 -16.11 3.46
C PRO A 141 5.70 -15.62 4.51
N ARG A 142 5.46 -16.44 5.53
CA ARG A 142 4.47 -16.15 6.59
C ARG A 142 4.71 -14.77 7.22
N TRP A 143 5.96 -14.42 7.47
CA TRP A 143 6.34 -13.13 8.04
C TRP A 143 6.01 -11.94 7.14
N ALA A 144 6.14 -12.08 5.81
CA ALA A 144 5.77 -11.02 4.88
C ALA A 144 4.26 -10.74 4.93
N ALA A 145 3.43 -11.78 5.02
CA ALA A 145 1.99 -11.63 5.14
C ALA A 145 1.55 -11.12 6.53
N VAL A 146 2.24 -11.49 7.61
CA VAL A 146 2.03 -10.89 8.95
C VAL A 146 2.36 -9.41 8.93
N LEU A 147 3.52 -9.02 8.38
CA LEU A 147 3.89 -7.62 8.23
C LEU A 147 2.88 -6.85 7.38
N LEU A 148 2.34 -7.46 6.33
CA LEU A 148 1.31 -6.82 5.51
C LEU A 148 0.05 -6.51 6.34
N MET A 149 -0.44 -7.45 7.14
CA MET A 149 -1.61 -7.22 8.00
C MET A 149 -1.35 -6.17 9.06
N VAL A 150 -0.19 -6.23 9.72
CA VAL A 150 0.19 -5.24 10.75
C VAL A 150 0.33 -3.86 10.12
N GLY A 151 1.03 -3.77 8.99
CA GLY A 151 1.18 -2.53 8.22
C GLY A 151 -0.14 -1.98 7.72
N ALA A 152 -1.07 -2.83 7.28
CA ALA A 152 -2.39 -2.40 6.81
C ALA A 152 -3.22 -1.72 7.91
N VAL A 153 -3.06 -2.13 9.16
CA VAL A 153 -3.71 -1.46 10.31
C VAL A 153 -2.92 -0.24 10.73
N LEU A 154 -1.60 -0.36 10.85
CA LEU A 154 -0.74 0.73 11.31
C LEU A 154 -0.77 1.93 10.37
N ALA A 155 -0.82 1.74 9.05
CA ALA A 155 -0.78 2.81 8.05
C ALA A 155 -1.87 3.88 8.22
N TYR A 156 -2.94 3.57 8.96
CA TYR A 156 -4.02 4.51 9.26
C TYR A 156 -3.98 5.07 10.68
N VAL A 157 -2.99 4.69 11.48
CA VAL A 157 -2.70 5.32 12.76
C VAL A 157 -1.92 6.61 12.45
N PRO A 158 -2.34 7.78 12.98
CA PRO A 158 -1.70 9.07 12.74
C PRO A 158 -0.40 9.18 13.56
N VAL A 159 0.56 8.31 13.27
CA VAL A 159 1.91 8.33 13.83
C VAL A 159 2.93 8.34 12.69
N PRO A 160 4.05 9.07 12.83
CA PRO A 160 5.10 9.08 11.82
C PRO A 160 5.59 7.67 11.50
N LEU A 161 5.96 7.43 10.23
CA LEU A 161 6.44 6.13 9.72
C LEU A 161 5.44 4.97 9.81
N SER A 162 4.16 5.22 10.09
CA SER A 162 3.13 4.19 10.13
C SER A 162 3.05 3.35 8.84
N GLY A 163 3.25 3.99 7.69
CA GLY A 163 3.26 3.36 6.37
C GLY A 163 4.46 2.44 6.11
N ILE A 164 5.56 2.57 6.85
CA ILE A 164 6.82 1.90 6.51
C ILE A 164 6.71 0.38 6.64
N VAL A 165 5.93 -0.10 7.60
CA VAL A 165 5.70 -1.53 7.83
C VAL A 165 4.97 -2.15 6.64
N PHE A 166 3.96 -1.44 6.13
CA PHE A 166 3.23 -1.84 4.94
C PHE A 166 4.14 -1.82 3.70
N SER A 167 4.88 -0.72 3.51
CA SER A 167 5.84 -0.54 2.41
C SER A 167 6.89 -1.67 2.37
N VAL A 168 7.46 -2.05 3.52
CA VAL A 168 8.41 -3.16 3.64
C VAL A 168 7.77 -4.51 3.32
N ALA A 169 6.54 -4.74 3.79
CA ALA A 169 5.83 -5.98 3.51
C ALA A 169 5.57 -6.16 2.00
N VAL A 170 5.06 -5.11 1.35
CA VAL A 170 4.83 -5.09 -0.10
C VAL A 170 6.14 -5.28 -0.86
N ALA A 171 7.21 -4.57 -0.45
CA ALA A 171 8.52 -4.71 -1.08
C ALA A 171 9.05 -6.15 -1.01
N TRP A 172 8.93 -6.78 0.15
CA TRP A 172 9.35 -8.17 0.35
C TRP A 172 8.54 -9.14 -0.50
N MET A 173 7.20 -9.03 -0.50
CA MET A 173 6.35 -9.87 -1.35
C MET A 173 6.65 -9.67 -2.84
N GLY A 174 6.85 -8.42 -3.26
CA GLY A 174 7.26 -8.08 -4.63
C GLY A 174 8.59 -8.72 -5.01
N PHE A 175 9.59 -8.64 -4.13
CA PHE A 175 10.89 -9.29 -4.32
C PHE A 175 10.76 -10.81 -4.46
N VAL A 176 9.97 -11.47 -3.61
CA VAL A 176 9.74 -12.93 -3.69
C VAL A 176 9.12 -13.32 -5.03
N LEU A 177 8.13 -12.55 -5.50
CA LEU A 177 7.48 -12.77 -6.79
C LEU A 177 8.43 -12.52 -7.96
N PHE A 178 9.21 -11.43 -7.91
CA PHE A 178 10.20 -11.08 -8.93
C PHE A 178 11.30 -12.12 -9.05
N ALA A 179 11.82 -12.60 -7.92
CA ALA A 179 12.86 -13.62 -7.84
C ALA A 179 12.36 -15.03 -8.17
N GLY A 180 11.05 -15.24 -8.37
CA GLY A 180 10.46 -16.55 -8.64
C GLY A 180 10.49 -17.51 -7.44
N ARG A 181 10.66 -17.00 -6.22
CA ARG A 181 10.84 -17.79 -5.00
C ARG A 181 9.54 -18.24 -4.32
N ALA A 182 8.39 -17.78 -4.82
CA ALA A 182 7.06 -18.08 -4.26
C ALA A 182 6.68 -19.58 -4.24
N ARG A 183 7.45 -20.46 -4.91
CA ARG A 183 7.21 -21.93 -4.90
C ARG A 183 8.33 -22.76 -4.27
N ALA A 184 9.48 -22.16 -3.94
CA ALA A 184 10.68 -22.90 -3.57
C ALA A 184 10.81 -23.19 -2.06
N THR A 185 10.01 -22.53 -1.22
CA THR A 185 10.20 -22.55 0.25
C THR A 185 9.57 -23.76 0.96
N GLU A 186 8.84 -24.61 0.24
CA GLU A 186 8.11 -25.76 0.82
C GLU A 186 8.60 -27.14 0.38
N GLN A 187 9.65 -27.28 -0.44
CA GLN A 187 10.14 -28.61 -0.80
C GLN A 187 11.06 -29.15 0.30
N PRO A 188 10.64 -30.14 1.12
CA PRO A 188 11.52 -30.72 2.13
C PRO A 188 12.57 -31.55 1.39
N ALA A 189 13.82 -31.48 1.84
CA ALA A 189 14.92 -32.30 1.30
C ALA A 189 14.48 -33.78 1.19
N PRO A 190 14.80 -34.48 0.09
CA PRO A 190 14.46 -35.89 -0.04
C PRO A 190 15.12 -36.64 1.13
N ARG A 191 14.31 -37.32 1.94
CA ARG A 191 14.82 -38.25 2.94
C ARG A 191 15.53 -39.37 2.19
N VAL A 192 16.85 -39.34 2.20
CA VAL A 192 17.68 -40.45 1.74
C VAL A 192 17.46 -41.58 2.74
N SER A 193 16.80 -42.65 2.29
CA SER A 193 16.63 -43.92 3.00
C SER A 193 17.90 -44.75 2.93
#